data_AF-A0A2N1SWM9-F1
#
_entry.id   AF-A0A2N1SWM9-F1
#
_cell.length_a   1.000
_cell.length_b   1.000
_cell.length_c   1.000
_cell.angle_alpha   90.00
_cell.angle_beta   90.00
_cell.angle_gamma   90.00
#
_symmetry.space_group_name_H-M   'P 1'
#
loop_
_entity.id
_entity.type
_entity.pdbx_description
1 polymer ?
#
loop_
_entity_poly.entity_id
_entity_poly.type
_entity_poly.pdbx_seq_one_letter_code
_entity_poly.pdbx_strand_id
1 'polypeptide(L)'
;MSIYEKSPREIVAQTKEAGAYFDDLFMPEEEANRLKQNWKQIYEELDSFSHDQIDSEGFNKTLRELGEKVLKLGVIDPNYGEGSDIRQKYATENRKSWGIYTDEQANTRGRSDLRKNGANYSLKQLIKNQESVFSDAISNGFDQETLEIAIGNNEYEKLLEKTIDISTITETERLRLSVDFPSGNFLYHGANTATIVEIIKSGAILSGQTLNKQGEARRRNSGHEGVSLSMNGIDALPGDRRHIAGFVAAPEAILGQNEQLAIPSRPAPNEVIQISSEIDANKYYQAKTQYELYRSANASESNSVYSNLVAIKINKDSVGSNFNIKPMLYAAKDGLLSDPNYPDKLREHYELDKNGTIKLKPELLQQKNNEIPVAAVWLQAAIDQNKFDGTEFNHKNVNEIIDMFDGDNIIDVLKIAKTDWSSSEQILEKYDNINADITLPIEKMYLVAARKDLKSWLKIIATSEHKPAGILLYDHTKVRLENFASDHRGDNDKLTAELQSAITPSDGYIDYSNVLGKEFNENMRAGHKNQVISEKHLDNRRVVKKIDDKLVIV
;
A
#
# COMPACT_ATOMS: atom_id res chain seq x y z
N MET A 1 -14.66 10.35 -17.53
CA MET A 1 -15.25 11.62 -17.99
C MET A 1 -16.46 11.89 -17.15
N SER A 2 -16.52 13.05 -16.52
CA SER A 2 -17.69 13.49 -15.77
C SER A 2 -18.91 13.61 -16.70
N ILE A 3 -20.13 13.49 -16.18
CA ILE A 3 -21.36 13.78 -16.95
C ILE A 3 -21.31 15.19 -17.57
N TYR A 4 -20.58 16.11 -16.94
CA TYR A 4 -20.39 17.50 -17.40
C TYR A 4 -19.44 17.66 -18.60
N GLU A 5 -18.78 16.58 -19.04
CA GLU A 5 -17.83 16.59 -20.18
C GLU A 5 -18.42 15.92 -21.43
N LYS A 6 -19.65 15.42 -21.36
CA LYS A 6 -20.31 14.68 -22.45
C LYS A 6 -21.24 15.59 -23.25
N SER A 7 -21.34 15.33 -24.55
CA SER A 7 -22.31 16.03 -25.40
C SER A 7 -23.76 15.64 -25.05
N PRO A 8 -24.75 16.51 -25.32
CA PRO A 8 -26.16 16.21 -25.06
C PRO A 8 -26.62 14.86 -25.64
N ARG A 9 -26.16 14.50 -26.85
CA ARG A 9 -26.47 13.23 -27.50
C ARG A 9 -25.91 12.02 -26.77
N GLU A 10 -24.71 12.13 -26.21
CA GLU A 10 -24.08 11.06 -25.42
C GLU A 10 -24.81 10.84 -24.08
N ILE A 11 -25.31 11.92 -23.47
CA ILE A 11 -26.09 11.86 -22.23
C ILE A 11 -27.46 11.23 -22.48
N VAL A 12 -28.16 11.60 -23.56
CA VAL A 12 -29.45 11.01 -23.94
C VAL A 12 -29.30 9.51 -24.22
N ALA A 13 -28.25 9.11 -24.93
CA ALA A 13 -27.96 7.69 -25.22
C ALA A 13 -27.73 6.86 -23.94
N GLN A 14 -26.92 7.37 -23.00
CA GLN A 14 -26.70 6.70 -21.71
C GLN A 14 -27.94 6.68 -20.82
N THR A 15 -28.74 7.76 -20.84
CA THR A 15 -29.97 7.84 -20.05
C THR A 15 -30.97 6.80 -20.55
N LYS A 16 -31.11 6.64 -21.87
CA LYS A 16 -31.97 5.63 -22.51
C LYS A 16 -31.62 4.19 -22.08
N GLU A 17 -30.34 3.88 -21.95
CA GLU A 17 -29.89 2.58 -21.40
C GLU A 17 -30.26 2.41 -19.92
N ALA A 18 -30.19 3.47 -19.11
CA ALA A 18 -30.57 3.44 -17.70
C ALA A 18 -32.10 3.23 -17.50
N GLY A 19 -32.92 3.77 -18.39
CA GLY A 19 -34.39 3.59 -18.37
C GLY A 19 -34.86 2.14 -18.56
N ALA A 20 -34.07 1.31 -19.26
CA ALA A 20 -34.35 -0.10 -19.45
C ALA A 20 -34.30 -0.93 -18.14
N TYR A 21 -33.71 -0.38 -17.07
CA TYR A 21 -33.54 -1.08 -15.78
C TYR A 21 -34.74 -0.94 -14.83
N PHE A 22 -35.75 -0.13 -15.15
CA PHE A 22 -36.95 -0.01 -14.30
C PHE A 22 -37.91 -1.19 -14.41
N ASP A 23 -37.78 -2.02 -15.45
CA ASP A 23 -38.55 -3.27 -15.57
C ASP A 23 -38.03 -4.39 -14.65
N ASP A 24 -36.79 -4.26 -14.15
CA ASP A 24 -36.10 -5.29 -13.34
C ASP A 24 -35.96 -4.95 -11.84
N LEU A 25 -36.49 -3.79 -11.40
CA LEU A 25 -36.47 -3.39 -10.00
C LEU A 25 -37.63 -4.02 -9.23
N PHE A 26 -37.34 -4.92 -8.29
CA PHE A 26 -38.32 -5.51 -7.36
C PHE A 26 -38.81 -4.48 -6.32
N MET A 27 -39.70 -3.60 -6.76
CA MET A 27 -40.43 -2.62 -5.94
C MET A 27 -41.94 -2.77 -6.16
N PRO A 28 -42.80 -2.23 -5.27
CA PRO A 28 -44.25 -2.24 -5.48
C PRO A 28 -44.60 -1.61 -6.83
N GLU A 29 -45.52 -2.23 -7.57
CA GLU A 29 -45.87 -1.87 -8.96
C GLU A 29 -46.26 -0.39 -9.10
N GLU A 30 -46.92 0.16 -8.09
CA GLU A 30 -47.33 1.57 -8.04
C GLU A 30 -46.12 2.53 -7.99
N GLU A 31 -45.07 2.17 -7.25
CA GLU A 31 -43.84 2.95 -7.13
C GLU A 31 -42.94 2.77 -8.37
N ALA A 32 -42.92 1.57 -8.96
CA ALA A 32 -42.26 1.32 -10.25
C ALA A 32 -42.89 2.18 -11.35
N ASN A 33 -44.22 2.24 -11.40
CA ASN A 33 -44.95 3.03 -12.38
C ASN A 33 -44.75 4.54 -12.17
N ARG A 34 -44.71 5.00 -10.92
CA ARG A 34 -44.38 6.41 -10.58
C ARG A 34 -42.97 6.78 -11.02
N LEU A 35 -41.98 5.93 -10.75
CA LEU A 35 -40.58 6.16 -11.16
C LEU A 35 -40.40 6.07 -12.67
N LYS A 36 -41.08 5.15 -13.36
CA LYS A 36 -41.10 5.08 -14.83
C LYS A 36 -41.70 6.34 -15.45
N GLN A 37 -42.77 6.88 -14.89
CA GLN A 37 -43.37 8.14 -15.36
C GLN A 37 -42.44 9.33 -15.13
N ASN A 38 -41.85 9.46 -13.94
CA ASN A 38 -40.89 10.53 -13.64
C ASN A 38 -39.64 10.44 -14.52
N TRP A 39 -39.13 9.22 -14.76
CA TRP A 39 -37.99 8.99 -15.64
C TRP A 39 -38.33 9.30 -17.10
N LYS A 40 -39.50 8.89 -17.57
CA LYS A 40 -39.98 9.20 -18.92
C LYS A 40 -40.09 10.72 -19.14
N GLN A 41 -40.59 11.45 -18.16
CA GLN A 41 -40.68 12.91 -18.22
C GLN A 41 -39.28 13.57 -18.28
N ILE A 42 -38.33 13.10 -17.48
CA ILE A 42 -36.92 13.55 -17.51
C ILE A 42 -36.27 13.24 -18.86
N TYR A 43 -36.53 12.06 -19.42
CA TYR A 43 -36.01 11.66 -20.73
C TYR A 43 -36.59 12.51 -21.86
N GLU A 44 -37.90 12.78 -21.85
CA GLU A 44 -38.56 13.64 -22.84
C GLU A 44 -38.07 15.09 -22.75
N GLU A 45 -37.81 15.61 -21.55
CA GLU A 45 -37.17 16.92 -21.34
C GLU A 45 -35.75 16.94 -21.94
N LEU A 46 -34.91 15.96 -21.62
CA LEU A 46 -33.55 15.84 -22.17
C LEU A 46 -33.50 15.66 -23.69
N ASP A 47 -34.41 14.86 -24.26
CA ASP A 47 -34.48 14.60 -25.70
C ASP A 47 -34.91 15.86 -26.46
N SER A 48 -35.84 16.65 -25.91
CA SER A 48 -36.25 17.95 -26.48
C SER A 48 -35.07 18.94 -26.55
N PHE A 49 -34.21 18.96 -25.54
CA PHE A 49 -33.03 19.82 -25.49
C PHE A 49 -31.92 19.39 -26.46
N SER A 50 -31.87 18.13 -26.87
CA SER A 50 -30.88 17.65 -27.85
C SER A 50 -31.17 18.10 -29.30
N HIS A 51 -32.36 18.68 -29.52
CA HIS A 51 -32.84 19.16 -30.81
C HIS A 51 -32.90 20.70 -30.93
N ASP A 52 -32.83 21.45 -29.82
CA ASP A 52 -32.81 22.92 -29.80
C ASP A 52 -31.39 23.49 -29.64
N GLN A 53 -31.09 24.61 -30.32
CA GLN A 53 -29.82 25.34 -30.13
C GLN A 53 -29.89 26.17 -28.85
N ILE A 54 -29.32 25.67 -27.76
CA ILE A 54 -29.26 26.34 -26.46
C ILE A 54 -27.83 26.79 -26.20
N ASP A 55 -27.66 27.97 -25.59
CA ASP A 55 -26.34 28.39 -25.13
C ASP A 55 -25.80 27.49 -24.01
N SER A 56 -24.48 27.46 -23.88
CA SER A 56 -23.77 26.57 -22.95
C SER A 56 -24.09 26.83 -21.47
N GLU A 57 -24.62 28.00 -21.11
CA GLU A 57 -24.85 28.39 -19.72
C GLU A 57 -26.23 27.91 -19.23
N GLY A 58 -27.26 28.07 -20.07
CA GLY A 58 -28.59 27.49 -19.84
C GLY A 58 -28.57 25.95 -19.83
N PHE A 59 -27.73 25.35 -20.66
CA PHE A 59 -27.52 23.90 -20.73
C PHE A 59 -26.92 23.34 -19.43
N ASN A 60 -25.86 23.98 -18.90
CA ASN A 60 -25.17 23.52 -17.69
C ASN A 60 -26.03 23.63 -16.43
N LYS A 61 -26.86 24.69 -16.32
CA LYS A 61 -27.78 24.83 -15.20
C LYS A 61 -28.85 23.73 -15.20
N THR A 62 -29.44 23.47 -16.36
CA THR A 62 -30.52 22.48 -16.53
C THR A 62 -30.00 21.05 -16.36
N LEU A 63 -28.78 20.75 -16.83
CA LEU A 63 -28.08 19.48 -16.55
C LEU A 63 -27.80 19.27 -15.06
N ARG A 64 -27.50 20.34 -14.32
CA ARG A 64 -27.29 20.27 -12.87
C ARG A 64 -28.60 19.95 -12.15
N GLU A 65 -29.68 20.63 -12.52
CA GLU A 65 -31.02 20.40 -11.94
C GLU A 65 -31.58 19.01 -12.30
N LEU A 66 -31.37 18.53 -13.53
CA LEU A 66 -31.76 17.18 -13.95
C LEU A 66 -30.86 16.10 -13.35
N GLY A 67 -29.55 16.34 -13.25
CA GLY A 67 -28.60 15.45 -12.55
C GLY A 67 -28.94 15.27 -11.08
N GLU A 68 -29.34 16.34 -10.38
CA GLU A 68 -29.83 16.26 -9.01
C GLU A 68 -31.17 15.52 -8.88
N LYS A 69 -32.09 15.68 -9.86
CA LYS A 69 -33.35 14.92 -9.90
C LYS A 69 -33.10 13.42 -10.14
N VAL A 70 -32.18 13.07 -11.04
CA VAL A 70 -31.78 11.68 -11.34
C VAL A 70 -31.10 11.03 -10.12
N LEU A 71 -30.21 11.74 -9.44
CA LEU A 71 -29.57 11.30 -8.19
C LEU A 71 -30.59 11.08 -7.06
N LYS A 72 -31.60 11.95 -6.94
CA LYS A 72 -32.70 11.81 -5.97
C LYS A 72 -33.63 10.63 -6.28
N LEU A 73 -33.73 10.21 -7.54
CA LEU A 73 -34.49 9.02 -7.96
C LEU A 73 -33.70 7.71 -7.76
N GLY A 74 -32.48 7.77 -7.22
CA GLY A 74 -31.64 6.60 -6.99
C GLY A 74 -31.07 5.99 -8.28
N VAL A 75 -31.16 6.71 -9.40
CA VAL A 75 -30.61 6.30 -10.69
C VAL A 75 -29.14 6.70 -10.72
N ILE A 76 -28.30 5.68 -10.83
CA ILE A 76 -26.85 5.69 -10.69
C ILE A 76 -26.18 6.73 -11.59
N ASP A 77 -25.20 7.47 -11.06
CA ASP A 77 -24.18 8.15 -11.88
C ASP A 77 -23.16 7.10 -12.38
N PRO A 78 -23.12 6.79 -13.69
CA PRO A 78 -22.23 5.77 -14.24
C PRO A 78 -20.75 6.19 -14.24
N ASN A 79 -20.41 7.42 -13.88
CA ASN A 79 -19.02 7.90 -13.83
C ASN A 79 -18.40 7.89 -12.43
N TYR A 80 -19.11 7.45 -11.38
CA TYR A 80 -18.46 7.09 -10.10
C TYR A 80 -17.76 5.74 -10.23
N GLY A 81 -16.58 5.79 -10.86
CA GLY A 81 -15.55 4.77 -10.75
C GLY A 81 -15.02 4.71 -9.31
N GLU A 82 -14.75 3.48 -8.88
CA GLU A 82 -14.09 3.08 -7.63
C GLU A 82 -14.88 3.27 -6.31
N GLY A 83 -15.00 2.15 -5.59
CA GLY A 83 -15.64 2.05 -4.27
C GLY A 83 -16.92 1.23 -4.28
N SER A 84 -16.80 -0.12 -4.28
CA SER A 84 -17.89 -1.02 -3.88
C SER A 84 -18.50 -0.59 -2.54
N ASP A 85 -17.68 -0.02 -1.66
CA ASP A 85 -18.02 0.36 -0.30
C ASP A 85 -18.94 1.59 -0.26
N ILE A 86 -18.74 2.57 -1.16
CA ILE A 86 -19.60 3.76 -1.24
C ILE A 86 -20.96 3.36 -1.81
N ARG A 87 -20.99 2.52 -2.85
CA ARG A 87 -22.25 2.00 -3.42
C ARG A 87 -23.03 1.14 -2.43
N GLN A 88 -22.33 0.29 -1.67
CA GLN A 88 -22.93 -0.54 -0.63
C GLN A 88 -23.45 0.33 0.52
N LYS A 89 -22.67 1.30 0.97
CA LYS A 89 -23.06 2.22 2.05
C LYS A 89 -24.28 3.05 1.66
N TYR A 90 -24.32 3.61 0.45
CA TYR A 90 -25.45 4.40 -0.03
C TYR A 90 -26.72 3.56 -0.27
N ALA A 91 -26.57 2.35 -0.83
CA ALA A 91 -27.69 1.42 -1.01
C ALA A 91 -28.25 0.91 0.34
N THR A 92 -27.38 0.71 1.34
CA THR A 92 -27.79 0.34 2.69
C THR A 92 -28.46 1.53 3.40
N GLU A 93 -27.89 2.73 3.32
CA GLU A 93 -28.44 3.94 3.95
C GLU A 93 -29.79 4.38 3.36
N ASN A 94 -29.97 4.30 2.04
CA ASN A 94 -31.26 4.57 1.39
C ASN A 94 -32.35 3.54 1.76
N ARG A 95 -31.97 2.29 2.06
CA ARG A 95 -32.95 1.26 2.47
C ARG A 95 -33.30 1.34 3.94
N LYS A 96 -32.35 1.79 4.77
CA LYS A 96 -32.61 2.18 6.15
C LYS A 96 -33.58 3.36 6.22
N SER A 97 -33.42 4.36 5.34
CA SER A 97 -34.31 5.53 5.31
C SER A 97 -35.75 5.22 4.84
N TRP A 98 -35.98 4.07 4.20
CA TRP A 98 -37.32 3.59 3.85
C TRP A 98 -38.04 2.87 5.01
N GLY A 99 -37.35 2.55 6.11
CA GLY A 99 -37.98 2.03 7.34
C GLY A 99 -38.56 0.60 7.27
N ILE A 100 -38.30 -0.14 6.19
CA ILE A 100 -38.93 -1.45 5.91
C ILE A 100 -38.00 -2.64 6.27
N TYR A 101 -36.72 -2.38 6.50
CA TYR A 101 -35.71 -3.42 6.72
C TYR A 101 -34.88 -3.16 7.98
N THR A 102 -34.60 -4.22 8.75
CA THR A 102 -33.59 -4.19 9.81
C THR A 102 -32.18 -4.05 9.22
N ASP A 103 -31.21 -3.60 10.03
CA ASP A 103 -29.82 -3.40 9.60
C ASP A 103 -29.19 -4.64 8.95
N GLU A 104 -29.49 -5.82 9.49
CA GLU A 104 -29.01 -7.10 8.98
C GLU A 104 -29.67 -7.48 7.64
N GLN A 105 -30.96 -7.19 7.48
CA GLN A 105 -31.70 -7.42 6.24
C GLN A 105 -31.28 -6.45 5.13
N ALA A 106 -31.03 -5.18 5.46
CA ALA A 106 -30.55 -4.17 4.52
C ALA A 106 -29.15 -4.53 3.99
N ASN A 107 -28.24 -4.97 4.87
CA ASN A 107 -26.90 -5.43 4.49
C ASN A 107 -26.92 -6.73 3.66
N THR A 108 -27.72 -7.72 4.07
CA THR A 108 -27.81 -9.01 3.36
C THR A 108 -28.37 -8.83 1.95
N ARG A 109 -29.36 -7.95 1.80
CA ARG A 109 -29.95 -7.65 0.48
C ARG A 109 -29.07 -6.74 -0.37
N GLY A 110 -28.39 -5.75 0.21
CA GLY A 110 -27.36 -4.97 -0.48
C GLY A 110 -26.28 -5.84 -1.12
N ARG A 111 -25.83 -6.89 -0.41
CA ARG A 111 -24.92 -7.91 -0.95
C ARG A 111 -25.54 -8.78 -2.05
N SER A 112 -26.84 -9.09 -1.97
CA SER A 112 -27.55 -9.87 -2.99
C SER A 112 -27.76 -9.08 -4.29
N ASP A 113 -28.01 -7.78 -4.22
CA ASP A 113 -28.21 -6.95 -5.41
C ASP A 113 -26.90 -6.62 -6.12
N LEU A 114 -25.80 -6.49 -5.39
CA LEU A 114 -24.45 -6.50 -5.98
C LEU A 114 -24.16 -7.80 -6.74
N ARG A 115 -24.82 -8.92 -6.40
CA ARG A 115 -24.72 -10.18 -7.16
C ARG A 115 -25.63 -10.19 -8.39
N LYS A 116 -26.76 -9.48 -8.39
CA LYS A 116 -27.72 -9.43 -9.51
C LYS A 116 -27.39 -8.34 -10.54
N ASN A 117 -26.95 -7.16 -10.11
CA ASN A 117 -26.76 -5.98 -10.96
C ASN A 117 -25.35 -5.85 -11.57
N GLY A 118 -24.63 -6.97 -11.77
CA GLY A 118 -23.35 -6.98 -12.50
C GLY A 118 -22.18 -6.23 -11.86
N ALA A 119 -22.34 -5.61 -10.69
CA ALA A 119 -21.26 -4.94 -9.95
C ALA A 119 -20.29 -5.93 -9.26
N ASN A 120 -20.62 -7.22 -9.25
CA ASN A 120 -19.61 -8.25 -9.33
C ASN A 120 -19.38 -8.54 -10.82
N TYR A 121 -18.18 -8.21 -11.32
CA TYR A 121 -17.55 -9.12 -12.28
C TYR A 121 -17.84 -10.53 -11.75
N SER A 122 -18.59 -11.35 -12.49
CA SER A 122 -19.03 -12.63 -11.94
C SER A 122 -17.81 -13.31 -11.35
N LEU A 123 -17.92 -13.94 -10.18
CA LEU A 123 -16.76 -14.57 -9.54
C LEU A 123 -15.99 -15.41 -10.57
N LYS A 124 -16.71 -16.03 -11.53
CA LYS A 124 -16.29 -16.67 -12.79
C LYS A 124 -15.48 -15.79 -13.75
N GLN A 125 -15.89 -14.56 -14.09
CA GLN A 125 -15.12 -13.60 -14.88
C GLN A 125 -13.89 -13.05 -14.15
N LEU A 126 -13.94 -12.87 -12.83
CA LEU A 126 -12.72 -12.59 -12.05
C LEU A 126 -11.75 -13.77 -12.06
N ILE A 127 -12.24 -15.04 -12.03
CA ILE A 127 -11.39 -16.22 -12.29
C ILE A 127 -10.81 -16.14 -13.69
N LYS A 128 -11.67 -15.90 -14.69
CA LYS A 128 -11.30 -15.93 -16.11
C LYS A 128 -10.31 -14.82 -16.48
N ASN A 129 -10.42 -13.64 -15.87
CA ASN A 129 -9.50 -12.51 -16.06
C ASN A 129 -8.17 -12.68 -15.31
N GLN A 130 -8.04 -13.62 -14.36
CA GLN A 130 -6.77 -13.88 -13.65
C GLN A 130 -6.10 -15.18 -14.10
N GLU A 131 -6.88 -16.19 -14.47
CA GLU A 131 -6.41 -17.25 -15.37
C GLU A 131 -5.92 -16.64 -16.68
N SER A 132 -6.52 -15.54 -17.16
CA SER A 132 -5.95 -14.76 -18.25
C SER A 132 -4.65 -14.07 -17.82
N VAL A 133 -4.47 -13.49 -16.63
CA VAL A 133 -3.15 -12.96 -16.21
C VAL A 133 -2.06 -14.04 -16.19
N PHE A 134 -2.34 -15.24 -15.68
CA PHE A 134 -1.40 -16.38 -15.80
C PHE A 134 -1.19 -16.77 -17.26
N SER A 135 -2.27 -16.89 -18.04
CA SER A 135 -2.21 -17.27 -19.45
C SER A 135 -1.55 -16.20 -20.30
N ASP A 136 -1.66 -14.92 -19.96
CA ASP A 136 -1.10 -13.74 -20.61
C ASP A 136 0.36 -13.58 -20.20
N ALA A 137 0.72 -13.86 -18.95
CA ALA A 137 2.13 -13.93 -18.53
C ALA A 137 2.86 -15.09 -19.20
N ILE A 138 2.19 -16.24 -19.37
CA ILE A 138 2.69 -17.40 -20.11
C ILE A 138 2.75 -17.07 -21.61
N SER A 139 1.68 -16.51 -22.20
CA SER A 139 1.55 -16.28 -23.66
C SER A 139 2.30 -15.05 -24.17
N ASN A 140 2.42 -13.98 -23.37
CA ASN A 140 3.19 -12.78 -23.74
C ASN A 140 4.65 -12.84 -23.25
N GLY A 141 4.99 -13.82 -22.42
CA GLY A 141 6.29 -13.90 -21.75
C GLY A 141 7.25 -14.93 -22.31
N PHE A 142 6.75 -16.00 -22.91
CA PHE A 142 7.55 -17.13 -23.39
C PHE A 142 6.87 -17.70 -24.64
N ASP A 143 7.57 -17.70 -25.77
CA ASP A 143 7.00 -18.25 -27.01
C ASP A 143 6.82 -19.78 -26.89
N GLN A 144 5.87 -20.31 -27.68
CA GLN A 144 5.47 -21.71 -27.63
C GLN A 144 6.62 -22.65 -28.06
N GLU A 145 7.53 -22.18 -28.91
CA GLU A 145 8.72 -22.90 -29.37
C GLU A 145 9.71 -23.12 -28.22
N THR A 146 9.98 -22.11 -27.40
CA THR A 146 10.82 -22.19 -26.20
C THR A 146 10.27 -23.19 -25.19
N LEU A 147 8.94 -23.24 -25.04
CA LEU A 147 8.28 -24.21 -24.16
C LEU A 147 8.45 -25.65 -24.67
N GLU A 148 8.30 -25.87 -25.98
CA GLU A 148 8.50 -27.18 -26.61
C GLU A 148 9.96 -27.64 -26.50
N ILE A 149 10.93 -26.72 -26.65
CA ILE A 149 12.36 -26.99 -26.43
C ILE A 149 12.64 -27.35 -24.96
N ALA A 150 12.11 -26.60 -24.01
CA ALA A 150 12.31 -26.85 -22.58
C ALA A 150 11.74 -28.20 -22.14
N ILE A 151 10.56 -28.56 -22.66
CA ILE A 151 9.95 -29.89 -22.47
C ILE A 151 10.82 -30.97 -23.12
N GLY A 152 11.28 -30.75 -24.35
CA GLY A 152 12.17 -31.66 -25.07
C GLY A 152 13.53 -31.89 -24.37
N ASN A 153 14.03 -30.89 -23.64
CA ASN A 153 15.28 -30.95 -22.87
C ASN A 153 15.12 -31.53 -21.46
N ASN A 154 13.94 -32.03 -21.11
CA ASN A 154 13.63 -32.63 -19.81
C ASN A 154 13.80 -31.67 -18.61
N GLU A 155 13.78 -30.35 -18.85
CA GLU A 155 13.89 -29.34 -17.77
C GLU A 155 12.68 -29.40 -16.82
N TYR A 156 11.52 -29.77 -17.37
CA TYR A 156 10.29 -29.97 -16.60
C TYR A 156 10.46 -31.05 -15.51
N GLU A 157 11.00 -32.22 -15.86
CA GLU A 157 11.18 -33.33 -14.91
C GLU A 157 12.27 -33.01 -13.87
N LYS A 158 13.37 -32.36 -14.27
CA LYS A 158 14.40 -31.90 -13.33
C LYS A 158 13.85 -30.93 -12.28
N LEU A 159 12.92 -30.06 -12.67
CA LEU A 159 12.26 -29.14 -11.74
C LEU A 159 11.24 -29.87 -10.85
N LEU A 160 10.56 -30.87 -11.39
CA LEU A 160 9.64 -31.71 -10.63
C LEU A 160 10.37 -32.47 -9.51
N GLU A 161 11.57 -33.01 -9.77
CA GLU A 161 12.44 -33.64 -8.76
C GLU A 161 12.91 -32.65 -7.66
N LYS A 162 12.87 -31.35 -7.95
CA LYS A 162 13.20 -30.28 -6.99
C LYS A 162 11.97 -29.68 -6.30
N THR A 163 10.79 -30.25 -6.54
CA THR A 163 9.54 -29.81 -5.94
C THR A 163 9.27 -30.60 -4.65
N ILE A 164 8.96 -29.88 -3.57
CA ILE A 164 8.64 -30.46 -2.25
C ILE A 164 7.24 -29.98 -1.86
N ASP A 165 6.36 -30.91 -1.52
CA ASP A 165 5.05 -30.58 -0.99
C ASP A 165 5.11 -30.47 0.53
N ILE A 166 5.20 -29.23 1.04
CA ILE A 166 5.40 -28.96 2.47
C ILE A 166 4.19 -29.38 3.32
N SER A 167 3.02 -29.55 2.70
CA SER A 167 1.82 -30.00 3.40
C SER A 167 1.74 -31.52 3.59
N THR A 168 2.56 -32.28 2.84
CA THR A 168 2.66 -33.76 2.91
C THR A 168 4.12 -34.21 2.90
N ILE A 169 5.00 -33.43 3.53
CA ILE A 169 6.44 -33.60 3.44
C ILE A 169 6.93 -34.93 4.04
N THR A 170 7.80 -35.61 3.31
CA THR A 170 8.46 -36.86 3.72
C THR A 170 9.71 -36.60 4.56
N GLU A 171 10.22 -37.64 5.24
CA GLU A 171 11.44 -37.51 6.04
C GLU A 171 12.67 -37.15 5.19
N THR A 172 12.78 -37.72 3.98
CA THR A 172 13.85 -37.41 3.04
C THR A 172 13.83 -35.94 2.61
N GLU A 173 12.64 -35.39 2.36
CA GLU A 173 12.48 -33.98 2.01
C GLU A 173 12.76 -33.06 3.21
N ARG A 174 12.39 -33.45 4.43
CA ARG A 174 12.77 -32.73 5.66
C ARG A 174 14.28 -32.67 5.83
N LEU A 175 14.98 -33.80 5.62
CA LEU A 175 16.44 -33.85 5.68
C LEU A 175 17.10 -32.98 4.60
N ARG A 176 16.49 -32.90 3.42
CA ARG A 176 16.96 -31.97 2.38
C ARG A 176 16.77 -30.51 2.82
N LEU A 177 15.60 -30.15 3.31
CA LEU A 177 15.34 -28.79 3.79
C LEU A 177 16.21 -28.41 4.98
N SER A 178 16.56 -29.33 5.89
CA SER A 178 17.47 -29.02 6.99
C SER A 178 18.91 -28.74 6.55
N VAL A 179 19.32 -29.23 5.37
CA VAL A 179 20.60 -28.86 4.76
C VAL A 179 20.50 -27.47 4.11
N ASP A 180 19.40 -27.19 3.41
CA ASP A 180 19.20 -25.92 2.71
C ASP A 180 18.87 -24.75 3.66
N PHE A 181 18.30 -25.06 4.83
CA PHE A 181 17.92 -24.13 5.90
C PHE A 181 18.58 -24.53 7.23
N PRO A 182 19.90 -24.35 7.37
CA PRO A 182 20.68 -24.99 8.45
C PRO A 182 20.33 -24.51 9.85
N SER A 183 19.93 -23.24 10.04
CA SER A 183 19.45 -22.67 11.32
C SER A 183 17.94 -22.84 11.55
N GLY A 184 17.22 -23.34 10.55
CA GLY A 184 15.75 -23.32 10.55
C GLY A 184 15.16 -21.91 10.40
N ASN A 185 15.97 -20.89 10.08
CA ASN A 185 15.47 -19.57 9.72
C ASN A 185 15.05 -19.51 8.25
N PHE A 186 14.02 -18.72 7.95
CA PHE A 186 13.66 -18.39 6.58
C PHE A 186 13.35 -16.91 6.39
N LEU A 187 13.64 -16.42 5.18
CA LEU A 187 13.26 -15.10 4.69
C LEU A 187 12.29 -15.28 3.53
N TYR A 188 11.12 -14.66 3.63
CA TYR A 188 10.07 -14.75 2.63
C TYR A 188 9.88 -13.42 1.90
N HIS A 189 9.88 -13.46 0.58
CA HIS A 189 9.50 -12.35 -0.29
C HIS A 189 8.21 -12.69 -1.03
N GLY A 190 7.09 -12.11 -0.62
CA GLY A 190 5.82 -12.23 -1.35
C GLY A 190 5.72 -11.18 -2.44
N ALA A 191 5.13 -11.53 -3.59
CA ALA A 191 4.70 -10.56 -4.59
C ALA A 191 3.50 -11.07 -5.39
N ASN A 192 2.84 -10.18 -6.13
CA ASN A 192 1.80 -10.61 -7.07
C ASN A 192 2.40 -11.45 -8.21
N THR A 193 1.56 -12.26 -8.87
CA THR A 193 1.99 -13.16 -9.96
C THR A 193 2.81 -12.47 -11.06
N ALA A 194 2.40 -11.28 -11.50
CA ALA A 194 3.10 -10.57 -12.57
C ALA A 194 4.53 -10.21 -12.14
N THR A 195 4.69 -9.71 -10.91
CA THR A 195 5.99 -9.40 -10.31
C THR A 195 6.85 -10.66 -10.10
N ILE A 196 6.26 -11.79 -9.69
CA ILE A 196 6.99 -13.07 -9.59
C ILE A 196 7.51 -13.53 -10.96
N VAL A 197 6.71 -13.40 -12.02
CA VAL A 197 7.15 -13.72 -13.39
C VAL A 197 8.30 -12.81 -13.82
N GLU A 198 8.25 -11.52 -13.48
CA GLU A 198 9.36 -10.59 -13.74
C GLU A 198 10.62 -10.97 -12.99
N ILE A 199 10.52 -11.34 -11.71
CA ILE A 199 11.64 -11.85 -10.90
C ILE A 199 12.25 -13.11 -11.53
N ILE A 200 11.41 -14.04 -12.01
CA ILE A 200 11.89 -15.27 -12.68
C ILE A 200 12.65 -14.92 -13.96
N LYS A 201 12.17 -13.94 -14.73
CA LYS A 201 12.81 -13.50 -15.98
C LYS A 201 14.12 -12.75 -15.73
N SER A 202 14.17 -11.88 -14.72
CA SER A 202 15.39 -11.15 -14.35
C SER A 202 16.41 -12.03 -13.62
N GLY A 203 15.99 -13.18 -13.11
CA GLY A 203 16.82 -14.07 -12.30
C GLY A 203 17.05 -13.60 -10.87
N ALA A 204 16.48 -12.44 -10.49
CA ALA A 204 16.72 -11.89 -9.17
C ALA A 204 15.65 -10.91 -8.69
N ILE A 205 15.52 -10.84 -7.36
CA ILE A 205 14.80 -9.77 -6.67
C ILE A 205 15.78 -8.59 -6.53
N LEU A 206 15.37 -7.42 -7.02
CA LEU A 206 16.22 -6.23 -7.14
C LEU A 206 15.68 -5.11 -6.27
N SER A 207 16.57 -4.37 -5.60
CA SER A 207 16.14 -3.15 -4.91
C SER A 207 15.57 -2.12 -5.89
N GLY A 208 14.65 -1.28 -5.42
CA GLY A 208 14.13 -0.19 -6.24
C GLY A 208 15.21 0.80 -6.69
N GLN A 209 16.30 0.95 -5.93
CA GLN A 209 17.48 1.73 -6.34
C GLN A 209 18.23 1.06 -7.50
N THR A 210 18.41 -0.27 -7.45
CA THR A 210 19.03 -1.04 -8.54
C THR A 210 18.22 -0.90 -9.83
N LEU A 211 16.90 -1.04 -9.75
CA LEU A 211 16.00 -0.89 -10.90
C LEU A 211 16.02 0.53 -11.49
N ASN A 212 16.09 1.56 -10.63
CA ASN A 212 16.22 2.95 -11.09
C ASN A 212 17.53 3.18 -11.86
N LYS A 213 18.67 2.63 -11.41
CA LYS A 213 19.95 2.70 -12.13
C LYS A 213 19.89 2.03 -13.50
N GLN A 214 19.13 0.93 -13.61
CA GLN A 214 18.94 0.20 -14.86
C GLN A 214 17.95 0.86 -15.82
N GLY A 215 17.34 1.99 -15.44
CA GLY A 215 16.36 2.70 -16.26
C GLY A 215 14.97 2.04 -16.29
N GLU A 216 14.73 1.03 -15.45
CA GLU A 216 13.48 0.28 -15.39
C GLU A 216 12.47 0.98 -14.45
N ALA A 217 11.97 2.13 -14.89
CA ALA A 217 11.20 3.03 -14.03
C ALA A 217 9.80 2.55 -13.60
N ARG A 218 9.33 1.34 -13.95
CA ARG A 218 7.87 1.05 -13.92
C ARG A 218 7.39 -0.12 -13.08
N ARG A 219 8.24 -1.07 -12.68
CA ARG A 219 7.79 -2.20 -11.83
C ARG A 219 8.85 -2.57 -10.82
N ARG A 220 8.82 -1.90 -9.67
CA ARG A 220 9.64 -2.29 -8.52
C ARG A 220 9.24 -3.69 -8.10
N ASN A 221 10.18 -4.62 -8.10
CA ASN A 221 9.95 -5.98 -7.61
C ASN A 221 10.37 -6.17 -6.15
N SER A 222 10.84 -5.11 -5.48
CA SER A 222 11.05 -5.07 -4.02
C SER A 222 11.00 -3.63 -3.45
N GLY A 223 11.49 -3.45 -2.22
CA GLY A 223 11.56 -2.16 -1.52
C GLY A 223 12.50 -1.16 -2.17
N HIS A 224 12.33 0.13 -1.89
CA HIS A 224 13.19 1.16 -2.49
C HIS A 224 14.63 1.09 -1.97
N GLU A 225 14.80 0.90 -0.66
CA GLU A 225 16.08 1.02 0.07
C GLU A 225 16.94 -0.26 0.03
N GLY A 226 16.37 -1.36 -0.44
CA GLY A 226 16.91 -2.71 -0.34
C GLY A 226 15.82 -3.73 -0.58
N VAL A 227 16.12 -5.01 -0.40
CA VAL A 227 15.14 -6.08 -0.62
C VAL A 227 14.41 -6.40 0.69
N SER A 228 13.10 -6.07 0.72
CA SER A 228 12.22 -6.33 1.86
C SER A 228 11.79 -7.79 1.90
N LEU A 229 11.87 -8.38 3.10
CA LEU A 229 11.67 -9.79 3.40
C LEU A 229 10.92 -9.93 4.74
N SER A 230 10.17 -11.01 4.91
CA SER A 230 9.59 -11.38 6.20
C SER A 230 10.39 -12.52 6.84
N MET A 231 10.90 -12.31 8.04
CA MET A 231 11.77 -13.24 8.76
C MET A 231 10.96 -14.17 9.67
N ASN A 232 10.99 -15.48 9.39
CA ASN A 232 10.31 -16.55 10.12
C ASN A 232 8.79 -16.42 10.31
N GLY A 233 8.17 -15.34 9.82
CA GLY A 233 6.75 -15.07 9.91
C GLY A 233 6.33 -14.10 8.83
N ILE A 234 5.12 -14.28 8.30
CA ILE A 234 4.59 -13.50 7.19
C ILE A 234 3.41 -12.68 7.71
N ASP A 235 3.53 -11.35 7.74
CA ASP A 235 2.42 -10.47 8.18
C ASP A 235 1.57 -9.96 7.01
N ALA A 236 2.12 -9.93 5.80
CA ALA A 236 1.39 -9.50 4.60
C ALA A 236 1.69 -10.41 3.40
N LEU A 237 0.64 -10.78 2.68
CA LEU A 237 0.72 -11.54 1.43
C LEU A 237 0.28 -10.64 0.27
N PRO A 238 1.21 -9.95 -0.40
CA PRO A 238 0.87 -9.20 -1.61
C PRO A 238 0.43 -10.18 -2.70
N GLY A 239 -0.79 -10.04 -3.20
CA GLY A 239 -1.34 -10.94 -4.21
C GLY A 239 -2.81 -10.70 -4.51
N ASP A 240 -3.31 -11.34 -5.56
CA ASP A 240 -4.75 -11.39 -5.84
C ASP A 240 -5.43 -12.53 -5.08
N ARG A 241 -6.76 -12.58 -5.08
CA ARG A 241 -7.62 -13.51 -4.31
C ARG A 241 -7.38 -15.01 -4.58
N ARG A 242 -6.51 -15.43 -5.51
CA ARG A 242 -6.42 -16.84 -5.92
C ARG A 242 -5.03 -17.45 -5.98
N HIS A 243 -3.94 -16.68 -6.05
CA HIS A 243 -2.60 -17.23 -6.28
C HIS A 243 -1.58 -16.54 -5.37
N ILE A 244 -1.22 -17.19 -4.25
CA ILE A 244 -0.07 -16.74 -3.45
C ILE A 244 1.16 -17.38 -4.06
N ALA A 245 2.13 -16.54 -4.41
CA ALA A 245 3.46 -16.97 -4.74
C ALA A 245 4.48 -16.03 -4.10
N GLY A 246 5.66 -16.56 -3.84
CA GLY A 246 6.76 -15.83 -3.26
C GLY A 246 8.04 -16.62 -3.32
N PHE A 247 9.13 -16.01 -2.90
CA PHE A 247 10.42 -16.69 -2.79
C PHE A 247 10.77 -16.85 -1.32
N VAL A 248 11.30 -18.01 -0.96
CA VAL A 248 11.80 -18.30 0.39
C VAL A 248 13.24 -18.77 0.32
N ALA A 249 14.08 -18.29 1.22
CA ALA A 249 15.47 -18.72 1.32
C ALA A 249 15.94 -18.70 2.77
N ALA A 250 16.95 -19.52 3.07
CA ALA A 250 17.69 -19.40 4.32
C ALA A 250 18.51 -18.11 4.29
N PRO A 251 18.53 -17.32 5.38
CA PRO A 251 19.38 -16.13 5.46
C PRO A 251 20.84 -16.43 5.09
N GLU A 252 21.37 -17.59 5.47
CA GLU A 252 22.74 -18.03 5.20
C GLU A 252 23.05 -18.17 3.71
N ALA A 253 22.06 -18.55 2.90
CA ALA A 253 22.21 -18.73 1.47
C ALA A 253 22.30 -17.38 0.73
N ILE A 254 21.49 -16.41 1.17
CA ILE A 254 21.30 -15.15 0.44
C ILE A 254 22.00 -13.94 1.05
N LEU A 255 22.47 -14.01 2.31
CA LEU A 255 23.21 -12.93 2.94
C LEU A 255 24.71 -13.03 2.61
N GLY A 256 25.23 -12.05 1.88
CA GLY A 256 26.66 -11.90 1.56
C GLY A 256 27.51 -11.47 2.77
N GLN A 257 28.85 -11.52 2.62
CA GLN A 257 29.79 -11.07 3.66
C GLN A 257 29.66 -9.56 3.97
N ASN A 258 29.30 -8.77 2.97
CA ASN A 258 29.15 -7.32 3.08
C ASN A 258 27.70 -6.88 3.22
N GLU A 259 26.80 -7.78 3.61
CA GLU A 259 25.37 -7.51 3.71
C GLU A 259 24.88 -7.79 5.13
N GLN A 260 23.76 -7.17 5.48
CA GLN A 260 23.09 -7.38 6.76
C GLN A 260 21.57 -7.29 6.59
N LEU A 261 20.85 -7.94 7.49
CA LEU A 261 19.41 -7.73 7.65
C LEU A 261 19.20 -6.67 8.73
N ALA A 262 18.41 -5.66 8.42
CA ALA A 262 18.02 -4.61 9.35
C ALA A 262 16.50 -4.48 9.40
N ILE A 263 15.97 -3.90 10.48
CA ILE A 263 14.55 -3.54 10.55
C ILE A 263 14.37 -2.16 9.91
N PRO A 264 13.56 -2.02 8.84
CA PRO A 264 13.35 -0.72 8.20
C PRO A 264 12.57 0.24 9.09
N SER A 265 12.49 1.51 8.67
CA SER A 265 11.54 2.46 9.28
C SER A 265 10.10 2.02 8.97
N ARG A 266 9.18 2.10 9.93
CA ARG A 266 7.76 1.70 9.76
C ARG A 266 7.58 0.26 9.23
N PRO A 267 8.25 -0.75 9.81
CA PRO A 267 8.21 -2.12 9.32
C PRO A 267 6.84 -2.74 9.57
N ALA A 268 6.35 -3.58 8.67
CA ALA A 268 5.36 -4.59 9.05
C ALA A 268 6.01 -5.55 10.08
N PRO A 269 5.24 -6.18 10.98
CA PRO A 269 5.77 -7.23 11.83
C PRO A 269 6.52 -8.30 11.04
N ASN A 270 7.62 -8.78 11.61
CA ASN A 270 8.56 -9.71 10.99
C ASN A 270 9.29 -9.15 9.76
N GLU A 271 9.04 -7.90 9.34
CA GLU A 271 9.74 -7.31 8.20
C GLU A 271 11.19 -6.97 8.56
N VAL A 272 12.08 -7.43 7.70
CA VAL A 272 13.49 -7.05 7.63
C VAL A 272 13.82 -6.63 6.20
N ILE A 273 14.88 -5.88 6.04
CA ILE A 273 15.39 -5.47 4.73
C ILE A 273 16.86 -5.81 4.65
N GLN A 274 17.25 -6.39 3.52
CA GLN A 274 18.65 -6.67 3.22
C GLN A 274 19.30 -5.41 2.65
N ILE A 275 20.35 -4.96 3.31
CA ILE A 275 21.10 -3.74 2.99
C ILE A 275 22.61 -4.01 3.12
N SER A 276 23.43 -3.07 2.64
CA SER A 276 24.88 -3.14 2.84
C SER A 276 25.26 -3.06 4.33
N SER A 277 26.24 -3.86 4.72
CA SER A 277 26.84 -3.87 6.06
C SER A 277 27.67 -2.62 6.37
N GLU A 278 28.01 -1.82 5.34
CA GLU A 278 28.66 -0.51 5.49
C GLU A 278 27.69 0.57 6.02
N ILE A 279 26.40 0.27 6.01
CA ILE A 279 25.36 1.15 6.52
C ILE A 279 25.20 0.94 8.02
N ASP A 280 25.30 2.02 8.79
CA ASP A 280 24.82 2.02 10.15
C ASP A 280 23.29 2.12 10.11
N ALA A 281 22.62 0.97 10.21
CA ALA A 281 21.17 0.88 10.09
C ALA A 281 20.44 1.77 11.11
N ASN A 282 20.97 1.88 12.33
CA ASN A 282 20.35 2.71 13.36
C ASN A 282 20.43 4.18 13.01
N LYS A 283 21.62 4.66 12.63
CA LYS A 283 21.81 6.04 12.18
C LYS A 283 21.00 6.36 10.92
N TYR A 284 21.00 5.44 9.96
CA TYR A 284 20.28 5.58 8.69
C TYR A 284 18.77 5.75 8.91
N TYR A 285 18.14 4.82 9.64
CA TYR A 285 16.70 4.87 9.85
C TYR A 285 16.27 5.98 10.81
N GLN A 286 17.12 6.38 11.78
CA GLN A 286 16.88 7.59 12.56
C GLN A 286 16.85 8.84 11.68
N ALA A 287 17.83 9.00 10.78
CA ALA A 287 17.83 10.11 9.82
C ALA A 287 16.63 10.05 8.88
N LYS A 288 16.24 8.84 8.44
CA LYS A 288 15.07 8.65 7.58
C LYS A 288 13.76 9.07 8.26
N THR A 289 13.53 8.65 9.49
CA THR A 289 12.35 9.07 10.28
C THR A 289 12.29 10.59 10.41
N GLN A 290 13.41 11.24 10.73
CA GLN A 290 13.45 12.71 10.79
C GLN A 290 13.14 13.31 9.41
N TYR A 291 13.79 12.82 8.36
CA TYR A 291 13.56 13.30 7.00
C TYR A 291 12.08 13.15 6.58
N GLU A 292 11.41 12.05 6.89
CA GLU A 292 9.98 11.86 6.55
C GLU A 292 9.05 12.79 7.36
N LEU A 293 9.35 13.02 8.65
CA LEU A 293 8.63 13.98 9.49
C LEU A 293 8.76 15.41 8.96
N TYR A 294 9.92 15.76 8.42
CA TYR A 294 10.17 17.07 7.82
C TYR A 294 9.64 17.18 6.38
N ARG A 295 9.84 16.15 5.57
CA ARG A 295 9.61 16.12 4.13
C ARG A 295 9.05 14.76 3.73
N SER A 296 7.73 14.65 3.65
CA SER A 296 7.08 13.47 3.06
C SER A 296 7.15 13.50 1.52
N ALA A 297 7.17 12.31 0.92
CA ALA A 297 7.23 12.11 -0.53
C ALA A 297 6.04 12.71 -1.30
N ASN A 298 4.88 12.89 -0.66
CA ASN A 298 3.69 13.49 -1.27
C ASN A 298 3.37 14.83 -0.58
N ALA A 299 3.78 15.93 -1.24
CA ALA A 299 3.76 17.29 -0.69
C ALA A 299 2.36 17.83 -0.29
N SER A 300 1.25 17.25 -0.80
CA SER A 300 -0.10 17.78 -0.58
C SER A 300 -1.00 16.97 0.38
N GLU A 301 -0.63 15.72 0.73
CA GLU A 301 -1.53 14.80 1.46
C GLU A 301 -0.91 14.18 2.73
N SER A 302 0.34 14.51 3.03
CA SER A 302 1.07 13.91 4.16
C SER A 302 1.18 14.85 5.36
N ASN A 303 1.15 14.28 6.56
CA ASN A 303 1.41 15.02 7.80
C ASN A 303 2.92 15.16 8.04
N SER A 304 3.56 16.12 7.35
CA SER A 304 4.97 16.48 7.53
C SER A 304 5.13 18.01 7.63
N VAL A 305 6.27 18.49 8.13
CA VAL A 305 6.53 19.94 8.24
C VAL A 305 6.33 20.63 6.89
N TYR A 306 7.03 20.17 5.87
CA TYR A 306 6.99 20.75 4.53
C TYR A 306 5.59 20.64 3.91
N SER A 307 4.96 19.47 3.96
CA SER A 307 3.63 19.26 3.36
C SER A 307 2.56 20.14 4.00
N ASN A 308 2.58 20.28 5.33
CA ASN A 308 1.64 21.12 6.06
C ASN A 308 1.81 22.61 5.70
N LEU A 309 3.05 23.09 5.60
CA LEU A 309 3.35 24.47 5.19
C LEU A 309 2.94 24.70 3.72
N VAL A 310 3.32 23.82 2.79
CA VAL A 310 2.96 23.97 1.37
C VAL A 310 1.45 23.90 1.14
N ALA A 311 0.72 23.06 1.89
CA ALA A 311 -0.74 23.01 1.79
C ALA A 311 -1.41 24.35 2.12
N ILE A 312 -0.85 25.14 3.05
CA ILE A 312 -1.33 26.51 3.33
C ILE A 312 -1.14 27.41 2.11
N LYS A 313 0.06 27.35 1.47
CA LYS A 313 0.36 28.13 0.27
C LYS A 313 -0.62 27.81 -0.86
N ILE A 314 -0.79 26.52 -1.18
CA ILE A 314 -1.69 26.07 -2.26
C ILE A 314 -3.13 26.48 -1.99
N ASN A 315 -3.62 26.37 -0.74
CA ASN A 315 -4.99 26.73 -0.40
C ASN A 315 -5.27 28.23 -0.61
N LYS A 316 -4.30 29.12 -0.35
CA LYS A 316 -4.42 30.55 -0.63
C LYS A 316 -4.33 30.89 -2.12
N ASP A 317 -3.51 30.17 -2.88
CA ASP A 317 -3.37 30.38 -4.33
C ASP A 317 -4.56 29.82 -5.14
N SER A 318 -5.32 28.88 -4.55
CA SER A 318 -6.41 28.13 -5.21
C SER A 318 -7.81 28.74 -5.02
N VAL A 319 -7.91 30.01 -4.64
CA VAL A 319 -9.20 30.73 -4.52
C VAL A 319 -9.88 30.80 -5.89
N GLY A 320 -10.64 29.75 -6.23
CA GLY A 320 -11.30 29.56 -7.52
C GLY A 320 -11.44 28.09 -7.99
N SER A 321 -10.74 27.12 -7.38
CA SER A 321 -10.87 25.69 -7.74
C SER A 321 -11.44 24.85 -6.59
N ASN A 322 -12.20 23.79 -6.92
CA ASN A 322 -13.02 22.95 -6.02
C ASN A 322 -12.25 22.15 -4.93
N PHE A 323 -11.05 22.56 -4.51
CA PHE A 323 -10.30 21.91 -3.43
C PHE A 323 -10.79 22.39 -2.05
N ASN A 324 -11.92 21.82 -1.60
CA ASN A 324 -12.57 22.12 -0.31
C ASN A 324 -11.91 21.46 0.92
N ILE A 325 -10.61 21.11 0.88
CA ILE A 325 -9.92 20.50 2.03
C ILE A 325 -9.17 21.61 2.78
N LYS A 326 -9.62 21.90 4.01
CA LYS A 326 -8.94 22.84 4.92
C LYS A 326 -7.58 22.24 5.31
N PRO A 327 -6.44 22.95 5.06
CA PRO A 327 -5.11 22.50 5.48
C PRO A 327 -5.06 22.16 6.97
N MET A 328 -4.31 21.11 7.31
CA MET A 328 -4.26 20.55 8.66
C MET A 328 -3.84 21.57 9.72
N LEU A 329 -2.87 22.44 9.42
CA LEU A 329 -2.46 23.54 10.30
C LEU A 329 -3.60 24.55 10.56
N TYR A 330 -4.41 24.88 9.55
CA TYR A 330 -5.57 25.74 9.76
C TYR A 330 -6.66 25.03 10.55
N ALA A 331 -6.87 23.73 10.35
CA ALA A 331 -7.81 22.95 11.15
C ALA A 331 -7.39 22.91 12.63
N ALA A 332 -6.08 22.85 12.91
CA ALA A 332 -5.55 22.85 14.27
C ALA A 332 -5.84 24.15 15.05
N LYS A 333 -6.04 25.30 14.37
CA LYS A 333 -6.45 26.55 15.01
C LYS A 333 -7.79 26.44 15.72
N ASP A 334 -8.74 25.71 15.11
CA ASP A 334 -10.08 25.51 15.67
C ASP A 334 -10.13 24.38 16.72
N GLY A 335 -9.02 23.66 16.89
CA GLY A 335 -8.90 22.50 17.76
C GLY A 335 -7.71 22.64 18.71
N LEU A 336 -6.63 21.90 18.43
CA LEU A 336 -5.43 21.81 19.27
C LEU A 336 -4.90 23.17 19.76
N LEU A 337 -4.80 24.16 18.87
CA LEU A 337 -4.19 25.46 19.17
C LEU A 337 -5.16 26.46 19.81
N SER A 338 -6.43 26.08 19.99
CA SER A 338 -7.40 26.88 20.76
C SER A 338 -7.24 26.70 22.28
N ASP A 339 -6.57 25.63 22.71
CA ASP A 339 -6.24 25.39 24.12
C ASP A 339 -5.10 26.33 24.55
N PRO A 340 -5.26 27.17 25.58
CA PRO A 340 -4.19 28.05 26.06
C PRO A 340 -2.88 27.34 26.45
N ASN A 341 -2.94 26.06 26.78
CA ASN A 341 -1.78 25.24 27.14
C ASN A 341 -1.23 24.43 25.96
N TYR A 342 -1.64 24.72 24.72
CA TYR A 342 -1.11 24.05 23.53
C TYR A 342 0.43 24.08 23.43
N PRO A 343 1.17 25.13 23.87
CA PRO A 343 2.62 25.13 23.74
C PRO A 343 3.27 23.98 24.50
N ASP A 344 2.79 23.69 25.71
CA ASP A 344 3.32 22.59 26.51
C ASP A 344 3.00 21.23 25.89
N LYS A 345 1.80 21.07 25.32
CA LYS A 345 1.44 19.86 24.56
C LYS A 345 2.32 19.66 23.33
N LEU A 346 2.66 20.73 22.59
CA LEU A 346 3.55 20.63 21.44
C LEU A 346 4.99 20.29 21.87
N ARG A 347 5.45 20.81 23.02
CA ARG A 347 6.77 20.51 23.60
C ARG A 347 6.94 19.04 23.98
N GLU A 348 5.85 18.33 24.28
CA GLU A 348 5.90 16.89 24.53
C GLU A 348 6.36 16.08 23.30
N HIS A 349 6.38 16.66 22.09
CA HIS A 349 6.62 15.95 20.84
C HIS A 349 7.94 16.30 20.14
N TYR A 350 8.84 17.03 20.78
CA TYR A 350 10.18 17.26 20.26
C TYR A 350 11.24 17.26 21.36
N GLU A 351 12.49 17.07 20.96
CA GLU A 351 13.67 17.19 21.80
C GLU A 351 14.62 18.21 21.18
N LEU A 352 15.36 18.91 22.02
CA LEU A 352 16.40 19.84 21.62
C LEU A 352 17.73 19.28 22.08
N ASP A 353 18.66 19.07 21.14
CA ASP A 353 20.01 18.71 21.52
C ASP A 353 20.80 19.92 22.04
N LYS A 354 22.01 19.68 22.57
CA LYS A 354 22.87 20.74 23.12
C LYS A 354 23.33 21.78 22.08
N ASN A 355 23.19 21.47 20.80
CA ASN A 355 23.57 22.33 19.68
C ASN A 355 22.36 23.08 19.08
N GLY A 356 21.16 22.91 19.66
CA GLY A 356 19.93 23.52 19.19
C GLY A 356 19.30 22.83 17.98
N THR A 357 19.71 21.57 17.71
CA THR A 357 19.06 20.75 16.69
C THR A 357 17.69 20.30 17.20
N ILE A 358 16.67 20.52 16.37
CA ILE A 358 15.31 20.08 16.66
C ILE A 358 15.19 18.62 16.21
N LYS A 359 14.86 17.73 17.15
CA LYS A 359 14.54 16.33 16.87
C LYS A 359 13.06 16.09 17.15
N LEU A 360 12.31 15.81 16.10
CA LEU A 360 10.88 15.52 16.21
C LEU A 360 10.68 14.09 16.70
N LYS A 361 9.74 13.85 17.60
CA LYS A 361 9.54 12.51 18.15
C LYS A 361 8.87 11.58 17.14
N PRO A 362 9.28 10.29 17.05
CA PRO A 362 8.82 9.39 16.00
C PRO A 362 7.31 9.09 16.00
N GLU A 363 6.62 9.20 17.13
CA GLU A 363 5.17 8.95 17.19
C GLU A 363 4.36 9.90 16.29
N LEU A 364 4.91 11.06 15.95
CA LEU A 364 4.28 12.02 15.03
C LEU A 364 4.11 11.45 13.62
N LEU A 365 4.90 10.46 13.22
CA LEU A 365 4.91 9.90 11.87
C LEU A 365 3.75 8.94 11.63
N GLN A 366 3.27 8.25 12.68
CA GLN A 366 2.30 7.16 12.59
C GLN A 366 1.09 7.42 13.51
N GLN A 367 0.61 8.66 13.53
CA GLN A 367 -0.56 9.06 14.31
C GLN A 367 -1.83 8.39 13.79
N LYS A 368 -2.68 7.91 14.70
CA LYS A 368 -3.91 7.17 14.36
C LYS A 368 -4.92 8.01 13.57
N ASN A 369 -5.07 9.29 13.94
CA ASN A 369 -6.03 10.21 13.30
C ASN A 369 -5.38 11.50 12.78
N ASN A 370 -4.04 11.57 12.67
CA ASN A 370 -3.30 12.81 12.40
C ASN A 370 -3.82 13.96 13.28
N GLU A 371 -3.77 13.81 14.60
CA GLU A 371 -4.36 14.80 15.52
C GLU A 371 -3.44 16.01 15.72
N ILE A 372 -2.14 15.81 15.53
CA ILE A 372 -1.10 16.79 15.78
C ILE A 372 -0.39 17.11 14.46
N PRO A 373 -0.50 18.35 13.95
CA PRO A 373 0.23 18.75 12.75
C PRO A 373 1.71 18.80 13.04
N VAL A 374 2.52 18.06 12.27
CA VAL A 374 3.97 18.01 12.51
C VAL A 374 4.60 19.39 12.35
N ALA A 375 4.08 20.22 11.44
CA ALA A 375 4.54 21.60 11.31
C ALA A 375 4.24 22.47 12.55
N ALA A 376 3.14 22.23 13.28
CA ALA A 376 2.86 23.00 14.50
C ALA A 376 3.88 22.68 15.60
N VAL A 377 4.23 21.40 15.75
CA VAL A 377 5.29 20.96 16.67
C VAL A 377 6.63 21.61 16.29
N TRP A 378 6.99 21.57 15.01
CA TRP A 378 8.22 22.19 14.54
C TRP A 378 8.24 23.71 14.74
N LEU A 379 7.13 24.41 14.47
CA LEU A 379 7.02 25.86 14.71
C LEU A 379 7.25 26.20 16.19
N GLN A 380 6.66 25.42 17.10
CA GLN A 380 6.89 25.61 18.54
C GLN A 380 8.37 25.41 18.90
N ALA A 381 9.01 24.36 18.36
CA ALA A 381 10.43 24.11 18.58
C ALA A 381 11.33 25.22 18.00
N ALA A 382 10.98 25.78 16.83
CA ALA A 382 11.69 26.88 16.21
C ALA A 382 11.56 28.19 17.02
N ILE A 383 10.38 28.46 17.60
CA ILE A 383 10.16 29.56 18.56
C ILE A 383 11.03 29.37 19.80
N ASP A 384 10.98 28.18 20.42
CA ASP A 384 11.73 27.89 21.65
C ASP A 384 13.27 27.90 21.42
N GLN A 385 13.73 27.88 20.16
CA GLN A 385 15.12 28.04 19.74
C GLN A 385 15.46 29.42 19.17
N ASN A 386 14.53 30.39 19.22
CA ASN A 386 14.70 31.73 18.65
C ASN A 386 15.16 31.71 17.18
N LYS A 387 14.74 30.70 16.39
CA LYS A 387 15.14 30.58 14.96
C LYS A 387 14.54 31.67 14.06
N PHE A 388 13.58 32.43 14.58
CA PHE A 388 12.93 33.55 13.91
C PHE A 388 13.54 34.91 14.27
N ASP A 389 14.62 34.97 15.05
CA ASP A 389 15.32 36.21 15.39
C ASP A 389 15.72 36.98 14.11
N GLY A 390 15.40 38.27 14.08
CA GLY A 390 15.65 39.13 12.92
C GLY A 390 14.67 38.95 11.75
N THR A 391 13.62 38.14 11.91
CA THR A 391 12.50 38.02 10.96
C THR A 391 11.25 38.70 11.51
N GLU A 392 10.22 38.86 10.68
CA GLU A 392 8.91 39.37 11.11
C GLU A 392 8.16 38.45 12.08
N PHE A 393 8.55 37.16 12.14
CA PHE A 393 7.98 36.16 13.04
C PHE A 393 8.58 36.21 14.45
N ASN A 394 9.52 37.12 14.71
CA ASN A 394 10.16 37.24 16.01
C ASN A 394 9.13 37.55 17.12
N HIS A 395 9.27 36.89 18.28
CA HIS A 395 8.37 36.97 19.43
C HIS A 395 6.90 36.57 19.16
N LYS A 396 6.63 35.87 18.05
CA LYS A 396 5.30 35.34 17.73
C LYS A 396 5.11 33.92 18.27
N ASN A 397 3.87 33.61 18.65
CA ASN A 397 3.46 32.24 18.96
C ASN A 397 2.99 31.49 17.69
N VAL A 398 2.75 30.18 17.78
CA VAL A 398 2.39 29.34 16.63
C VAL A 398 1.14 29.85 15.90
N ASN A 399 0.09 30.27 16.62
CA ASN A 399 -1.13 30.81 16.00
C ASN A 399 -0.86 32.11 15.23
N GLU A 400 -0.09 33.02 15.82
CA GLU A 400 0.28 34.28 15.19
C GLU A 400 1.11 34.05 13.92
N ILE A 401 2.07 33.13 13.95
CA ILE A 401 2.88 32.78 12.77
C ILE A 401 1.99 32.21 11.66
N ILE A 402 1.05 31.31 11.99
CA ILE A 402 0.12 30.75 10.99
C ILE A 402 -0.75 31.84 10.35
N ASP A 403 -1.17 32.85 11.13
CA ASP A 403 -1.96 33.98 10.61
C ASP A 403 -1.17 34.88 9.66
N MET A 404 0.16 34.92 9.83
CA MET A 404 1.07 35.70 9.01
C MET A 404 1.53 34.98 7.74
N PHE A 405 1.16 33.71 7.52
CA PHE A 405 1.53 32.99 6.30
C PHE A 405 0.80 33.52 5.07
N ASP A 406 1.37 34.48 4.36
CA ASP A 406 1.06 34.77 2.96
C ASP A 406 2.07 34.10 2.01
N GLY A 407 1.83 34.19 0.69
CA GLY A 407 2.58 33.45 -0.32
C GLY A 407 4.09 33.71 -0.32
N ASP A 408 4.54 34.86 0.17
CA ASP A 408 5.95 35.27 0.22
C ASP A 408 6.58 34.92 1.57
N ASN A 409 5.90 35.21 2.69
CA ASN A 409 6.43 35.00 4.03
C ASN A 409 6.58 33.50 4.38
N ILE A 410 5.76 32.64 3.76
CA ILE A 410 5.88 31.18 3.94
C ILE A 410 7.18 30.61 3.34
N ILE A 411 7.75 31.27 2.33
CA ILE A 411 9.01 30.82 1.69
C ILE A 411 10.16 30.94 2.69
N ASP A 412 10.20 31.99 3.50
CA ASP A 412 11.26 32.19 4.48
C ASP A 412 11.16 31.18 5.63
N VAL A 413 9.95 30.84 6.06
CA VAL A 413 9.74 29.76 7.04
C VAL A 413 10.17 28.40 6.46
N LEU A 414 9.86 28.12 5.19
CA LEU A 414 10.32 26.90 4.50
C LEU A 414 11.85 26.83 4.39
N LYS A 415 12.54 27.96 4.17
CA LYS A 415 14.01 28.01 4.15
C LYS A 415 14.59 27.67 5.53
N ILE A 416 14.03 28.23 6.60
CA ILE A 416 14.45 27.93 7.98
C ILE A 416 14.24 26.44 8.24
N ALA A 417 13.05 25.90 7.94
CA ALA A 417 12.75 24.49 8.12
C ALA A 417 13.73 23.59 7.35
N LYS A 418 14.11 23.97 6.12
CA LYS A 418 15.07 23.21 5.30
C LYS A 418 16.43 23.04 5.97
N THR A 419 16.88 24.01 6.76
CA THR A 419 18.15 23.87 7.48
C THR A 419 18.13 22.70 8.46
N ASP A 420 16.97 22.39 9.05
CA ASP A 420 16.83 21.36 10.08
C ASP A 420 16.85 19.93 9.53
N TRP A 421 16.32 19.70 8.33
CA TRP A 421 16.35 18.36 7.72
C TRP A 421 17.54 18.14 6.77
N SER A 422 18.32 19.18 6.46
CA SER A 422 19.45 19.09 5.51
C SER A 422 20.51 18.07 5.94
N SER A 423 20.78 17.95 7.24
CA SER A 423 21.71 16.96 7.78
C SER A 423 21.19 15.53 7.61
N SER A 424 19.88 15.33 7.77
CA SER A 424 19.23 14.03 7.52
C SER A 424 19.26 13.69 6.03
N GLU A 425 18.97 14.65 5.15
CA GLU A 425 19.06 14.50 3.69
C GLU A 425 20.48 14.06 3.26
N GLN A 426 21.53 14.73 3.76
CA GLN A 426 22.92 14.35 3.46
C GLN A 426 23.28 12.93 3.93
N ILE A 427 22.76 12.51 5.10
CA ILE A 427 22.96 11.15 5.59
C ILE A 427 22.28 10.14 4.65
N LEU A 428 21.05 10.41 4.24
CA LEU A 428 20.31 9.53 3.32
C LEU A 428 20.99 9.45 1.96
N GLU A 429 21.36 10.58 1.35
CA GLU A 429 22.07 10.62 0.07
C GLU A 429 23.38 9.83 0.11
N LYS A 430 24.12 9.91 1.22
CA LYS A 430 25.34 9.11 1.42
C LYS A 430 25.04 7.61 1.37
N TYR A 431 23.98 7.16 2.05
CA TYR A 431 23.66 5.74 2.17
C TYR A 431 22.90 5.17 0.96
N ASP A 432 22.10 5.96 0.27
CA ASP A 432 21.43 5.58 -0.98
C ASP A 432 22.43 5.21 -2.07
N ASN A 433 23.60 5.86 -2.09
CA ASN A 433 24.68 5.50 -3.01
C ASN A 433 25.30 4.11 -2.70
N ILE A 434 25.25 3.66 -1.44
CA ILE A 434 25.83 2.39 -0.99
C ILE A 434 24.86 1.22 -1.26
N ASN A 435 23.55 1.43 -1.10
CA ASN A 435 22.54 0.36 -1.16
C ASN A 435 22.13 -0.10 -2.56
N ALA A 436 22.54 0.61 -3.60
CA ALA A 436 21.91 0.48 -4.89
C ALA A 436 22.26 -0.81 -5.68
N ASP A 437 23.06 -1.72 -5.12
CA ASP A 437 23.50 -2.95 -5.80
C ASP A 437 23.03 -4.25 -5.11
N ILE A 438 22.15 -4.17 -4.11
CA ILE A 438 21.60 -5.35 -3.42
C ILE A 438 20.67 -6.14 -4.35
N THR A 439 21.01 -7.40 -4.56
CA THR A 439 20.35 -8.32 -5.50
C THR A 439 20.23 -9.71 -4.88
N LEU A 440 19.05 -10.32 -4.92
CA LEU A 440 18.83 -11.69 -4.46
C LEU A 440 18.63 -12.65 -5.63
N PRO A 441 19.63 -13.49 -5.97
CA PRO A 441 19.52 -14.45 -7.07
C PRO A 441 18.50 -15.54 -6.73
N ILE A 442 17.55 -15.78 -7.64
CA ILE A 442 16.49 -16.76 -7.40
C ILE A 442 17.04 -18.18 -7.33
N GLU A 443 18.19 -18.46 -7.93
CA GLU A 443 18.86 -19.77 -7.90
C GLU A 443 19.20 -20.24 -6.48
N LYS A 444 19.25 -19.31 -5.52
CA LYS A 444 19.46 -19.59 -4.09
C LYS A 444 18.17 -19.61 -3.28
N MET A 445 17.03 -19.46 -3.94
CA MET A 445 15.72 -19.35 -3.32
C MET A 445 14.79 -20.44 -3.84
N TYR A 446 13.87 -20.87 -3.00
CA TYR A 446 12.76 -21.71 -3.39
C TYR A 446 11.56 -20.85 -3.78
N LEU A 447 10.88 -21.20 -4.89
CA LEU A 447 9.58 -20.62 -5.18
C LEU A 447 8.53 -21.29 -4.28
N VAL A 448 7.81 -20.52 -3.48
CA VAL A 448 6.64 -20.97 -2.73
C VAL A 448 5.40 -20.74 -3.58
N ALA A 449 4.59 -21.77 -3.81
CA ALA A 449 3.39 -21.66 -4.63
C ALA A 449 2.29 -22.64 -4.19
N ALA A 450 1.05 -22.35 -4.58
CA ALA A 450 -0.06 -23.27 -4.35
C ALA A 450 0.12 -24.57 -5.15
N ARG A 451 -0.17 -25.73 -4.55
CA ARG A 451 -0.16 -27.03 -5.25
C ARG A 451 -0.92 -27.01 -6.59
N LYS A 452 -2.09 -26.34 -6.63
CA LYS A 452 -2.93 -26.25 -7.83
C LYS A 452 -2.25 -25.52 -9.00
N ASP A 453 -1.26 -24.67 -8.74
CA ASP A 453 -0.60 -23.81 -9.72
C ASP A 453 0.74 -24.37 -10.20
N LEU A 454 1.18 -25.52 -9.67
CA LEU A 454 2.47 -26.14 -9.98
C LEU A 454 2.73 -26.24 -11.49
N LYS A 455 1.77 -26.74 -12.27
CA LYS A 455 1.95 -26.93 -13.71
C LYS A 455 2.20 -25.61 -14.44
N SER A 456 1.59 -24.52 -13.99
CA SER A 456 1.79 -23.20 -14.58
C SER A 456 3.19 -22.67 -14.26
N TRP A 457 3.61 -22.81 -13.00
CA TRP A 457 4.95 -22.38 -12.57
C TRP A 457 6.07 -23.19 -13.21
N LEU A 458 5.91 -24.51 -13.34
CA LEU A 458 6.89 -25.35 -14.02
C LEU A 458 7.11 -24.92 -15.47
N LYS A 459 6.04 -24.55 -16.20
CA LYS A 459 6.16 -24.03 -17.57
C LYS A 459 6.95 -22.71 -17.58
N ILE A 460 6.58 -21.76 -16.73
CA ILE A 460 7.23 -20.44 -16.63
C ILE A 460 8.72 -20.58 -16.31
N ILE A 461 9.08 -21.45 -15.35
CA ILE A 461 10.46 -21.64 -14.92
C ILE A 461 11.26 -22.40 -15.97
N ALA A 462 10.69 -23.45 -16.57
CA ALA A 462 11.39 -24.25 -17.57
C ALA A 462 11.78 -23.42 -18.81
N THR A 463 10.99 -22.38 -19.14
CA THR A 463 11.27 -21.45 -20.23
C THR A 463 12.15 -20.27 -19.83
N SER A 464 12.43 -20.07 -18.55
CA SER A 464 13.32 -19.01 -18.09
C SER A 464 14.79 -19.43 -18.17
N GLU A 465 15.69 -18.48 -18.39
CA GLU A 465 17.14 -18.72 -18.25
C GLU A 465 17.52 -19.07 -16.81
N HIS A 466 16.82 -18.47 -15.85
CA HIS A 466 17.06 -18.59 -14.42
C HIS A 466 16.08 -19.58 -13.76
N LYS A 467 16.58 -20.43 -12.86
CA LYS A 467 15.77 -21.46 -12.18
C LYS A 467 15.96 -21.35 -10.67
N PRO A 468 14.88 -21.33 -9.87
CA PRO A 468 15.00 -21.39 -8.43
C PRO A 468 15.63 -22.71 -7.96
N ALA A 469 16.11 -22.72 -6.71
CA ALA A 469 16.67 -23.91 -6.05
C ALA A 469 15.67 -25.09 -6.03
N GLY A 470 14.39 -24.78 -5.97
CA GLY A 470 13.28 -25.71 -6.09
C GLY A 470 11.93 -25.01 -5.93
N ILE A 471 10.88 -25.80 -5.75
CA ILE A 471 9.51 -25.29 -5.52
C ILE A 471 8.96 -25.90 -4.23
N LEU A 472 8.46 -25.07 -3.32
CA LEU A 472 7.72 -25.50 -2.13
C LEU A 472 6.23 -25.32 -2.37
N LEU A 473 5.48 -26.41 -2.28
CA LEU A 473 4.03 -26.40 -2.49
C LEU A 473 3.26 -26.43 -1.20
N TYR A 474 2.39 -25.44 -1.00
CA TYR A 474 1.47 -25.39 0.13
C TYR A 474 0.05 -25.84 -0.28
N ASP A 475 -0.73 -26.24 0.72
CA ASP A 475 -2.12 -26.63 0.50
C ASP A 475 -3.04 -25.39 0.36
N HIS A 476 -3.43 -25.11 -0.88
CA HIS A 476 -4.35 -24.02 -1.22
C HIS A 476 -5.73 -24.09 -0.55
N THR A 477 -6.11 -25.23 0.04
CA THR A 477 -7.35 -25.35 0.82
C THR A 477 -7.18 -24.87 2.27
N LYS A 478 -5.95 -24.90 2.80
CA LYS A 478 -5.61 -24.46 4.15
C LYS A 478 -5.29 -22.97 4.17
N VAL A 479 -4.46 -22.51 3.24
CA VAL A 479 -4.04 -21.11 3.11
C VAL A 479 -4.92 -20.38 2.10
N ARG A 480 -5.82 -19.53 2.59
CA ARG A 480 -6.70 -18.67 1.78
C ARG A 480 -6.25 -17.22 1.86
N LEU A 481 -6.46 -16.46 0.79
CA LEU A 481 -6.04 -15.06 0.70
C LEU A 481 -6.97 -14.08 1.40
N GLU A 482 -6.48 -12.86 1.58
CA GLU A 482 -7.30 -11.74 1.99
C GLU A 482 -8.49 -11.59 1.05
N ASN A 483 -9.68 -11.54 1.63
CA ASN A 483 -10.92 -11.35 0.90
C ASN A 483 -11.59 -10.09 1.44
N PHE A 484 -11.40 -8.99 0.71
CA PHE A 484 -12.00 -7.69 1.01
C PHE A 484 -13.54 -7.74 1.14
N ALA A 485 -14.20 -8.73 0.50
CA ALA A 485 -15.64 -8.91 0.64
C ALA A 485 -16.07 -9.65 1.91
N SER A 486 -15.14 -10.25 2.66
CA SER A 486 -15.43 -11.02 3.88
C SER A 486 -14.63 -10.59 5.11
N ASP A 487 -13.97 -9.42 5.07
CA ASP A 487 -13.06 -8.92 6.14
C ASP A 487 -11.98 -9.92 6.58
N HIS A 488 -11.70 -10.94 5.77
CA HIS A 488 -10.71 -11.95 6.09
C HIS A 488 -9.35 -11.42 5.65
N ARG A 489 -8.41 -11.20 6.59
CA ARG A 489 -7.07 -10.61 6.35
C ARG A 489 -6.06 -11.54 5.66
N GLY A 490 -6.52 -12.69 5.17
CA GLY A 490 -5.68 -13.75 4.61
C GLY A 490 -5.12 -14.67 5.70
N ASP A 491 -4.77 -15.88 5.30
CA ASP A 491 -4.25 -16.94 6.17
C ASP A 491 -2.70 -16.92 6.18
N ASN A 492 -2.11 -15.73 6.33
CA ASN A 492 -0.66 -15.51 6.39
C ASN A 492 0.01 -16.31 7.53
N ASP A 493 -0.65 -16.41 8.68
CA ASP A 493 -0.25 -17.23 9.83
C ASP A 493 -0.23 -18.73 9.48
N LYS A 494 -1.14 -19.18 8.62
CA LYS A 494 -1.17 -20.59 8.20
C LYS A 494 -0.06 -20.92 7.22
N LEU A 495 0.24 -20.01 6.28
CA LEU A 495 1.40 -20.21 5.41
C LEU A 495 2.70 -20.19 6.22
N THR A 496 2.80 -19.27 7.18
CA THR A 496 3.88 -19.24 8.16
C THR A 496 4.00 -20.58 8.89
N ALA A 497 2.90 -21.11 9.41
CA ALA A 497 2.89 -22.39 10.11
C ALA A 497 3.27 -23.59 9.21
N GLU A 498 2.82 -23.60 7.95
CA GLU A 498 3.24 -24.65 6.99
C GLU A 498 4.74 -24.57 6.70
N LEU A 499 5.30 -23.38 6.52
CA LEU A 499 6.74 -23.18 6.32
C LEU A 499 7.54 -23.57 7.56
N GLN A 500 7.15 -23.11 8.75
CA GLN A 500 7.83 -23.43 10.02
C GLN A 500 7.77 -24.93 10.36
N SER A 501 6.71 -25.63 9.95
CA SER A 501 6.58 -27.09 10.11
C SER A 501 7.53 -27.87 9.19
N ALA A 502 7.87 -27.31 8.03
CA ALA A 502 8.81 -27.90 7.08
C ALA A 502 10.27 -27.48 7.35
N ILE A 503 10.48 -26.23 7.77
CA ILE A 503 11.77 -25.60 8.07
C ILE A 503 11.83 -25.42 9.59
N THR A 504 12.20 -26.48 10.29
CA THR A 504 12.17 -26.53 11.75
C THR A 504 13.35 -25.77 12.36
N PRO A 505 13.15 -24.95 13.41
CA PRO A 505 14.23 -24.30 14.16
C PRO A 505 15.32 -25.28 14.61
N SER A 506 16.58 -24.86 14.51
CA SER A 506 17.76 -25.62 14.93
C SER A 506 18.77 -24.74 15.66
N ASP A 507 19.97 -25.27 15.93
CA ASP A 507 21.05 -24.51 16.53
C ASP A 507 21.42 -23.30 15.67
N GLY A 508 21.37 -22.11 16.26
CA GLY A 508 21.62 -20.84 15.56
C GLY A 508 20.36 -20.15 15.05
N TYR A 509 19.16 -20.69 15.33
CA TYR A 509 17.90 -20.00 15.05
C TYR A 509 17.85 -18.61 15.71
N ILE A 510 17.57 -17.59 14.91
CA ILE A 510 17.32 -16.21 15.37
C ILE A 510 15.84 -15.89 15.23
N ASP A 511 15.17 -15.51 16.32
CA ASP A 511 13.79 -15.01 16.25
C ASP A 511 13.75 -13.52 15.88
N TYR A 512 12.66 -13.07 15.26
CA TYR A 512 12.44 -11.65 14.96
C TYR A 512 12.48 -10.80 16.23
N SER A 513 11.99 -11.30 17.36
CA SER A 513 12.08 -10.63 18.66
C SER A 513 13.53 -10.36 19.08
N ASN A 514 14.48 -11.21 18.70
CA ASN A 514 15.90 -10.98 18.97
C ASN A 514 16.45 -9.83 18.13
N VAL A 515 16.01 -9.70 16.88
CA VAL A 515 16.38 -8.59 15.97
C VAL A 515 15.72 -7.28 16.41
N LEU A 516 14.47 -7.33 16.87
CA LEU A 516 13.75 -6.20 17.43
C LEU A 516 14.32 -5.74 18.79
N GLY A 517 15.09 -6.61 19.46
CA GLY A 517 15.67 -6.37 20.78
C GLY A 517 14.65 -6.49 21.93
N LYS A 518 13.44 -6.96 21.65
CA LYS A 518 12.34 -7.20 22.59
C LYS A 518 11.25 -8.04 21.93
N GLU A 519 10.40 -8.64 22.76
CA GLU A 519 9.21 -9.35 22.30
C GLU A 519 8.24 -8.42 21.57
N PHE A 520 7.78 -8.85 20.39
CA PHE A 520 6.73 -8.16 19.66
C PHE A 520 5.35 -8.45 20.27
N ASN A 521 4.50 -7.42 20.36
CA ASN A 521 3.09 -7.59 20.70
C ASN A 521 2.20 -6.65 19.88
N GLU A 522 0.92 -7.00 19.77
CA GLU A 522 -0.07 -6.29 18.95
C GLU A 522 -0.26 -4.81 19.33
N ASN A 523 -0.02 -4.43 20.59
CA ASN A 523 -0.14 -3.03 21.04
C ASN A 523 1.01 -2.14 20.52
N MET A 524 2.06 -2.75 19.96
CA MET A 524 3.18 -2.03 19.33
C MET A 524 2.84 -1.59 17.91
N ARG A 525 1.72 -2.06 17.34
CA ARG A 525 1.28 -1.68 15.99
C ARG A 525 0.76 -0.24 15.97
N ALA A 526 1.00 0.45 14.86
CA ALA A 526 0.62 1.84 14.61
C ALA A 526 0.28 2.07 13.12
N GLY A 527 0.02 3.34 12.77
CA GLY A 527 -0.35 3.75 11.41
C GLY A 527 -1.78 3.36 11.04
N HIS A 528 -2.17 3.67 9.81
CA HIS A 528 -3.49 3.36 9.29
C HIS A 528 -3.74 1.84 9.34
N LYS A 529 -4.89 1.43 9.88
CA LYS A 529 -5.29 0.01 10.09
C LYS A 529 -4.35 -0.84 10.98
N ASN A 530 -3.42 -0.21 11.71
CA ASN A 530 -2.44 -0.89 12.59
C ASN A 530 -1.58 -1.92 11.83
N GLN A 531 -1.05 -1.56 10.67
CA GLN A 531 -0.32 -2.49 9.79
C GLN A 531 1.20 -2.51 10.00
N VAL A 532 1.76 -1.57 10.78
CA VAL A 532 3.21 -1.41 10.96
C VAL A 532 3.57 -1.31 12.44
N ILE A 533 4.80 -1.60 12.81
CA ILE A 533 5.33 -1.36 14.17
C ILE A 533 5.58 0.14 14.35
N SER A 534 5.21 0.65 15.52
CA SER A 534 5.45 2.05 15.88
C SER A 534 6.95 2.35 15.97
N GLU A 535 7.40 3.43 15.34
CA GLU A 535 8.82 3.80 15.30
C GLU A 535 9.42 4.03 16.71
N LYS A 536 8.61 4.49 17.69
CA LYS A 536 9.01 4.59 19.12
C LYS A 536 9.44 3.26 19.75
N HIS A 537 9.19 2.14 19.06
CA HIS A 537 9.57 0.82 19.50
C HIS A 537 10.82 0.28 18.80
N LEU A 538 11.43 1.02 17.87
CA LEU A 538 12.54 0.54 17.05
C LEU A 538 13.91 1.08 17.47
N ASP A 539 14.00 1.79 18.59
CA ASP A 539 15.23 2.44 19.08
C ASP A 539 16.39 1.46 19.34
N ASN A 540 16.07 0.19 19.60
CA ASN A 540 17.04 -0.87 19.92
C ASN A 540 17.08 -1.97 18.84
N ARG A 541 16.63 -1.69 17.62
CA ARG A 541 16.74 -2.66 16.52
C ARG A 541 18.21 -3.05 16.32
N ARG A 542 18.43 -4.35 16.25
CA ARG A 542 19.72 -4.99 15.98
C ARG A 542 19.80 -5.40 14.52
N VAL A 543 20.99 -5.73 14.07
CA VAL A 543 21.19 -6.25 12.71
C VAL A 543 21.60 -7.72 12.76
N VAL A 544 21.27 -8.46 11.72
CA VAL A 544 21.75 -9.84 11.53
C VAL A 544 22.80 -9.85 10.43
N LYS A 545 23.95 -10.48 10.71
CA LYS A 545 25.05 -10.66 9.76
C LYS A 545 25.39 -12.14 9.62
N LYS A 546 26.04 -12.50 8.50
CA LYS A 546 26.63 -13.82 8.31
C LYS A 546 28.14 -13.75 8.59
N ILE A 547 28.60 -14.47 9.60
CA ILE A 547 30.02 -14.57 9.99
C ILE A 547 30.37 -16.07 10.04
N ASP A 548 31.37 -16.49 9.26
CA ASP A 548 31.81 -17.89 9.17
C ASP A 548 30.63 -18.87 8.94
N ASP A 549 29.76 -18.53 7.98
CA ASP A 549 28.53 -19.25 7.61
C ASP A 549 27.49 -19.41 8.73
N LYS A 550 27.61 -18.63 9.81
CA LYS A 550 26.64 -18.58 10.90
C LYS A 550 25.99 -17.20 11.00
N LEU A 551 24.72 -17.20 11.39
CA LEU A 551 24.00 -15.96 11.67
C LEU A 551 24.40 -15.42 13.05
N VAL A 552 24.66 -14.12 13.11
CA VAL A 552 25.05 -13.41 14.33
C VAL A 552 24.26 -12.11 14.42
N ILE A 553 23.74 -11.83 15.62
CA ILE A 553 23.11 -10.55 15.94
C ILE A 553 24.20 -9.58 16.41
N VAL A 554 24.26 -8.40 15.80
CA VAL A 554 25.23 -7.34 16.09
C VAL A 554 24.53 -6.08 16.59
#